data_AF-A0AAW4WGF8-F1
#
_entry.id   AF-A0AAW4WGF8-F1
#
_cell.length_a   1.000
_cell.length_b   1.000
_cell.length_c   1.000
_cell.angle_alpha   90.00
_cell.angle_beta   90.00
_cell.angle_gamma   90.00
#
_symmetry.space_group_name_H-M   'P 1'
#
loop_
_entity.id
_entity.type
_entity.pdbx_description
1 polymer ?
#
loop_
_entity_poly.entity_id
_entity_poly.type
_entity_poly.pdbx_seq_one_letter_code
_entity_poly.pdbx_strand_id
1 'polypeptide(L)' 'MNEIKVDKNVAALKLIEILLEKGMINQATYTNIVKHANSHISQAA' A
#
# COMPACT_ATOMS: atom_id res chain seq x y z
N MET A 1 -0.51 -26.48 -3.74
CA MET A 1 -0.87 -25.12 -3.32
C MET A 1 -0.04 -24.18 -4.16
N ASN A 2 -0.62 -23.52 -5.18
CA ASN A 2 0.14 -22.56 -5.97
C ASN A 2 0.54 -21.43 -5.02
N GLU A 3 1.84 -21.21 -4.84
CA GLU A 3 2.35 -20.08 -4.09
C GLU A 3 1.84 -18.82 -4.79
N ILE A 4 0.83 -18.17 -4.20
CA ILE A 4 0.47 -16.82 -4.59
C ILE A 4 1.68 -15.98 -4.19
N LYS A 5 2.58 -15.69 -5.13
CA LYS A 5 3.61 -14.66 -4.97
C LYS A 5 2.87 -13.34 -4.82
N VAL A 6 2.50 -13.01 -3.59
CA VAL A 6 1.98 -11.69 -3.26
C VAL A 6 3.14 -10.74 -3.49
N ASP A 7 3.02 -9.91 -4.52
CA ASP A 7 3.97 -8.85 -4.79
C ASP A 7 4.18 -8.00 -3.52
N LYS A 8 5.43 -7.65 -3.22
CA LYS A 8 5.77 -6.93 -1.98
C LYS A 8 5.01 -5.61 -1.85
N ASN A 9 4.70 -4.96 -2.97
CA ASN A 9 3.94 -3.71 -2.96
C ASN A 9 2.47 -3.97 -2.63
N VAL A 10 1.89 -5.06 -3.13
CA VAL A 10 0.52 -5.48 -2.78
C VAL A 10 0.41 -5.81 -1.29
N ALA A 11 1.40 -6.52 -0.73
CA ALA A 11 1.44 -6.80 0.71
C ALA A 11 1.56 -5.52 1.55
N ALA A 12 2.41 -4.58 1.13
CA ALA A 12 2.59 -3.31 1.81
C ALA A 12 1.30 -2.45 1.80
N LEU A 13 0.62 -2.35 0.65
CA LEU A 13 -0.65 -1.62 0.53
C LEU A 13 -1.73 -2.21 1.45
N LYS A 14 -1.87 -3.54 1.50
CA LYS A 14 -2.79 -4.21 2.42
C LYS A 14 -2.49 -3.94 3.88
N LEU A 15 -1.21 -3.90 4.26
CA LEU A 15 -0.82 -3.55 5.62
C LEU A 15 -1.22 -2.11 5.96
N ILE A 16 -1.00 -1.18 5.04
CA ILE A 16 -1.36 0.24 5.20
C ILE A 16 -2.88 0.42 5.35
N GLU A 17 -3.69 -0.34 4.59
CA GLU A 17 -5.15 -0.38 4.74
C GLU A 17 -5.56 -0.85 6.15
N ILE A 18 -4.97 -1.95 6.65
CA ILE A 18 -5.26 -2.48 7.99
C ILE A 18 -4.89 -1.46 9.09
N LEU A 19 -3.78 -0.74 8.92
CA LEU A 19 -3.35 0.28 9.88
C LEU A 19 -4.33 1.46 9.93
N LEU A 20 -4.93 1.84 8.79
CA LEU A 20 -5.97 2.85 8.73
C LEU A 20 -7.26 2.37 9.41
N GLU A 21 -7.72 1.16 9.11
CA GLU A 21 -8.92 0.56 9.73
C GLU A 21 -8.80 0.45 11.25
N LYS A 22 -7.59 0.16 11.75
CA LYS A 22 -7.30 0.13 13.20
C LYS A 22 -7.14 1.51 13.83
N GLY A 23 -7.19 2.59 13.06
CA GLY A 23 -6.96 3.96 13.55
C GLY A 23 -5.51 4.23 13.98
N MET A 24 -4.56 3.37 13.59
CA MET A 24 -3.13 3.56 13.88
C MET A 24 -2.51 4.64 12.99
N ILE A 25 -3.09 4.86 11.80
CA ILE A 25 -2.81 6.00 10.93
C ILE A 25 -4.13 6.68 10.54
N ASN A 26 -4.06 7.95 10.13
CA ASN A 26 -5.23 8.70 9.67
C ASN A 26 -5.34 8.71 8.14
N GLN A 27 -6.49 9.20 7.65
CA GLN A 27 -6.80 9.29 6.22
C GLN A 27 -5.79 10.12 5.41
N ALA A 28 -5.23 11.18 6.01
CA ALA A 28 -4.23 12.02 5.35
C ALA A 28 -2.90 11.27 5.16
N THR A 29 -2.46 10.54 6.18
CA THR A 29 -1.29 9.65 6.12
C THR A 29 -1.47 8.57 5.05
N TYR A 30 -2.61 7.87 5.05
CA TYR A 30 -2.94 6.88 4.02
C TYR A 30 -2.84 7.46 2.60
N THR A 31 -3.49 8.61 2.39
CA THR A 31 -3.56 9.27 1.09
C THR A 31 -2.16 9.67 0.58
N ASN A 32 -1.29 10.17 1.46
CA ASN A 32 0.07 10.54 1.10
C ASN A 32 0.92 9.33 0.69
N ILE A 33 0.78 8.20 1.39
CA ILE A 33 1.50 6.96 1.08
C ILE A 33 1.03 6.38 -0.27
N VAL A 34 -0.28 6.29 -0.50
CA VAL A 34 -0.84 5.77 -1.76
C VAL A 34 -0.46 6.66 -2.95
N LYS A 35 -0.51 7.99 -2.78
CA LYS A 35 -0.05 8.94 -3.81
C LYS A 35 1.42 8.73 -4.15
N HIS A 36 2.27 8.55 -3.15
CA HIS A 36 3.69 8.30 -3.36
C HIS A 36 3.92 6.96 -4.10
N ALA A 37 3.26 5.89 -3.66
CA ALA A 37 3.35 4.58 -4.33
C ALA A 37 2.94 4.65 -5.81
N ASN A 38 1.83 5.33 -6.13
CA ASN A 38 1.38 5.52 -7.51
C ASN A 38 2.37 6.35 -8.34
N SER A 39 2.98 7.39 -7.75
CA SER A 39 4.00 8.19 -8.45
C SER A 39 5.28 7.40 -8.76
N HIS A 40 5.64 6.45 -7.89
CA HIS A 40 6.81 5.60 -8.05
C HIS A 40 6.58 4.44 -9.04
N ILE A 41 5.32 3.98 -9.19
CA ILE A 41 4.91 2.99 -10.18
C ILE A 41 4.82 3.62 -11.58
N SER A 42 4.28 4.84 -11.70
CA SER A 42 4.18 5.54 -12.99
C SER A 42 5.51 6.05 -13.56
N GLN A 43 6.58 6.17 -12.76
CA GLN A 43 7.91 6.51 -13.28
C GLN A 43 8.72 5.30 -13.75
N ALA A 44 8.24 4.08 -13.52
CA ALA A 44 8.92 2.85 -13.95
C ALA A 44 8.33 2.25 -15.26
N ALA A 45 7.44 2.98 -15.94
CA ALA A 45 6.78 2.58 -17.19
C ALA A 45 7.31 3.37 -18.39
#